data_AF-A0A967U490-F1
#
_entry.id   AF-A0A967U490-F1
#
_cell.length_a   1.000
_cell.length_b   1.000
_cell.length_c   1.000
_cell.angle_alpha   90.00
_cell.angle_beta   90.00
_cell.angle_gamma   90.00
#
_symmetry.space_group_name_H-M   'P 1'
#
loop_
_entity.id
_entity.type
_entity.pdbx_description
1 polymer ?
#
loop_
_entity_poly.entity_id
_entity_poly.type
_entity_poly.pdbx_seq_one_letter_code
_entity_poly.pdbx_strand_id
1 'polypeptide(L)'
;MNKYTKKIIIILTILVFSLPICSFAKNKVRTEIDTISAIQNIIFDTSHGRITVTLPEEILAGDMISGTIKKEPKGENKSDIEANMSMLDKYSVEINNTTRVASDNNIKFTIPKSSTGGVTYMILRSASGDEWARNYITYQ
;
A
#
# COMPACT_ATOMS: atom_id res chain seq x y z
N MET A 1 -57.48 -11.06 -21.86
CA MET A 1 -56.37 -10.52 -21.06
C MET A 1 -55.62 -11.69 -20.42
N ASN A 2 -54.48 -12.07 -20.99
CA ASN A 2 -53.92 -13.41 -20.84
C ASN A 2 -53.03 -13.54 -19.59
N LYS A 3 -53.22 -14.62 -18.82
CA LYS A 3 -52.60 -14.87 -17.50
C LYS A 3 -51.06 -14.96 -17.55
N TYR A 4 -50.50 -15.08 -18.75
CA TYR A 4 -49.07 -15.20 -19.04
C TYR A 4 -48.33 -13.86 -19.13
N THR A 5 -49.02 -12.75 -19.43
CA THR A 5 -48.35 -11.44 -19.63
C THR A 5 -47.93 -10.82 -18.29
N LYS A 6 -48.58 -11.18 -17.16
CA LYS A 6 -48.23 -10.68 -15.82
C LYS A 6 -47.04 -11.40 -15.18
N LYS A 7 -46.74 -12.66 -15.55
CA LYS A 7 -45.61 -13.41 -14.98
C LYS A 7 -44.26 -13.05 -15.60
N ILE A 8 -44.25 -12.65 -16.87
CA ILE A 8 -43.02 -12.29 -17.59
C ILE A 8 -42.47 -10.93 -17.12
N ILE A 9 -43.34 -10.01 -16.67
CA ILE A 9 -42.92 -8.68 -16.20
C ILE A 9 -42.22 -8.73 -14.83
N ILE A 10 -42.54 -9.71 -13.97
CA ILE A 10 -41.95 -9.80 -12.62
C ILE A 10 -40.51 -10.34 -12.67
N ILE A 11 -40.15 -11.16 -13.67
CA ILE A 11 -38.79 -11.70 -13.81
C ILE A 11 -37.80 -10.65 -14.35
N LEU A 12 -38.30 -9.57 -14.97
CA LEU A 12 -37.45 -8.50 -15.52
C LEU A 12 -37.02 -7.44 -14.48
N THR A 13 -37.46 -7.57 -13.21
CA THR A 13 -37.18 -6.55 -12.17
C THR A 13 -36.13 -6.97 -11.13
N ILE A 14 -35.50 -8.15 -11.30
CA ILE A 14 -34.50 -8.70 -10.34
C ILE A 14 -33.17 -8.96 -11.06
N LEU A 15 -32.68 -7.98 -11.84
CA LEU A 15 -31.33 -8.03 -12.42
C LEU A 15 -30.67 -6.65 -12.49
N VAL A 16 -30.94 -5.78 -11.52
CA VAL A 16 -30.29 -4.47 -11.38
C VAL A 16 -29.85 -4.23 -9.94
N PHE A 17 -29.58 -5.30 -9.19
CA PHE A 17 -29.02 -5.23 -7.85
C PHE A 17 -27.79 -6.14 -7.81
N SER A 18 -26.69 -5.62 -7.29
CA SER A 18 -25.43 -6.32 -7.02
C SER A 18 -24.38 -6.38 -8.14
N LEU A 19 -23.93 -5.23 -8.61
CA LEU A 19 -22.48 -5.06 -8.69
C LEU A 19 -22.13 -3.73 -8.03
N PRO A 20 -21.74 -3.70 -6.73
CA PRO A 20 -20.79 -2.69 -6.33
C PRO A 20 -19.52 -3.04 -7.12
N ILE A 21 -19.36 -2.42 -8.29
CA ILE A 21 -18.05 -2.33 -8.90
C ILE A 21 -17.29 -1.39 -7.97
N CYS A 22 -16.78 -1.91 -6.86
CA CYS A 22 -15.70 -1.28 -6.12
C CYS A 22 -14.53 -1.24 -7.10
N SER A 23 -14.50 -0.17 -7.88
CA SER A 23 -13.34 0.19 -8.68
C SER A 23 -12.24 0.50 -7.68
N PHE A 24 -11.38 -0.47 -7.38
CA PHE A 24 -10.14 -0.22 -6.67
C PHE A 24 -9.33 0.74 -7.52
N ALA A 25 -9.39 2.02 -7.17
CA ALA A 25 -8.51 3.02 -7.76
C ALA A 25 -7.08 2.54 -7.52
N LYS A 26 -6.29 2.40 -8.59
CA LYS A 26 -4.89 2.02 -8.52
C LYS A 26 -4.18 3.05 -7.64
N ASN A 27 -3.82 2.66 -6.42
CA ASN A 27 -3.25 3.58 -5.43
C ASN A 27 -1.92 4.15 -5.94
N LYS A 28 -1.70 5.44 -5.65
CA LYS A 28 -0.55 6.18 -6.18
C LYS A 28 0.70 5.89 -5.36
N VAL A 29 1.70 5.32 -6.02
CA VAL A 29 3.05 5.10 -5.49
C VAL A 29 4.03 5.92 -6.32
N ARG A 30 4.99 6.56 -5.66
CA ARG A 30 6.09 7.28 -6.30
C ARG A 30 7.41 6.88 -5.67
N THR A 31 8.46 6.81 -6.46
CA THR A 31 9.84 6.68 -5.99
C THR A 31 10.58 7.98 -6.23
N GLU A 32 11.34 8.42 -5.23
CA GLU A 32 12.24 9.56 -5.30
C GLU A 32 13.62 9.10 -4.84
N ILE A 33 14.64 9.25 -5.69
CA ILE A 33 16.02 8.85 -5.39
C ILE A 33 16.82 10.14 -5.20
N ASP A 34 17.54 10.23 -4.08
CA ASP A 34 18.51 11.30 -3.84
C ASP A 34 19.92 10.74 -4.02
N THR A 35 20.43 10.91 -5.24
CA THR A 35 21.75 10.42 -5.66
C THR A 35 22.91 11.06 -4.87
N ILE A 36 22.69 12.22 -4.22
CA ILE A 36 23.73 12.87 -3.42
C ILE A 36 23.88 12.17 -2.07
N SER A 37 22.78 11.62 -1.55
CA SER A 37 22.69 11.04 -0.22
C SER A 37 22.70 9.50 -0.20
N ALA A 38 22.80 8.83 -1.36
CA ALA A 38 22.75 7.36 -1.51
C ALA A 38 21.53 6.71 -0.84
N ILE A 39 20.40 7.41 -0.84
CA ILE A 39 19.13 6.96 -0.27
C ILE A 39 18.04 6.98 -1.33
N GLN A 40 17.13 6.02 -1.21
CA GLN A 40 15.89 5.96 -1.96
C GLN A 40 14.69 6.16 -1.02
N ASN A 41 13.75 6.99 -1.44
CA ASN A 41 12.48 7.23 -0.78
C ASN A 41 11.36 6.60 -1.59
N ILE A 42 10.63 5.67 -0.97
CA ILE A 42 9.44 5.06 -1.53
C ILE A 42 8.23 5.70 -0.85
N ILE A 43 7.43 6.40 -1.65
CA ILE A 43 6.34 7.24 -1.17
C ILE A 43 5.01 6.61 -1.56
N PHE A 44 4.17 6.39 -0.57
CA PHE A 44 2.80 5.93 -0.72
C PHE A 44 1.84 7.06 -0.34
N ASP A 45 1.05 7.53 -1.30
CA ASP A 45 -0.03 8.46 -1.03
C ASP A 45 -1.30 7.67 -0.68
N THR A 46 -1.85 7.90 0.51
CA THR A 46 -3.11 7.31 0.99
C THR A 46 -4.20 8.37 1.11
N SER A 47 -5.44 7.93 1.37
CA SER A 47 -6.54 8.82 1.73
C SER A 47 -6.25 9.62 3.01
N HIS A 48 -5.53 9.01 3.96
CA HIS A 48 -5.25 9.58 5.28
C HIS A 48 -3.98 10.42 5.34
N GLY A 49 -3.10 10.32 4.35
CA GLY A 49 -1.83 11.04 4.36
C GLY A 49 -0.80 10.38 3.47
N ARG A 50 0.46 10.56 3.83
CA ARG A 50 1.59 9.98 3.12
C ARG A 50 2.43 9.12 4.05
N ILE A 51 2.90 7.99 3.53
CA ILE A 51 3.91 7.15 4.16
C ILE A 51 5.14 7.16 3.27
N THR A 52 6.26 7.61 3.81
CA THR A 52 7.56 7.60 3.14
C THR A 52 8.45 6.58 3.82
N VAL A 53 8.97 5.64 3.05
CA VAL A 53 9.97 4.67 3.52
C VAL A 53 11.31 5.03 2.92
N THR A 54 12.29 5.30 3.78
CA THR A 54 13.65 5.64 3.36
C THR A 54 14.55 4.42 3.55
N LEU A 55 15.20 4.01 2.47
CA LEU A 55 16.15 2.90 2.43
C LEU A 55 17.47 3.34 1.79
N PRO A 56 18.58 2.61 2.02
CA PRO A 56 19.78 2.74 1.20
C PRO A 56 19.46 2.48 -0.28
N GLU A 57 20.13 3.19 -1.18
CA GLU A 57 20.01 2.95 -2.63
C GLU A 57 20.71 1.65 -3.04
N GLU A 58 21.93 1.45 -2.53
CA GLU A 58 22.72 0.24 -2.80
C GLU A 58 22.37 -0.85 -1.80
N ILE A 59 21.85 -1.96 -2.32
CA ILE A 59 21.40 -3.10 -1.55
C ILE A 59 22.00 -4.35 -2.19
N LEU A 60 22.58 -5.24 -1.39
CA LEU A 60 23.09 -6.53 -1.85
C LEU A 60 22.18 -7.69 -1.44
N ALA A 61 22.18 -8.73 -2.26
CA ALA A 61 21.47 -9.96 -1.99
C ALA A 61 21.93 -10.58 -0.65
N GLY A 62 20.97 -10.86 0.24
CA GLY A 62 21.26 -11.46 1.56
C GLY A 62 21.54 -10.45 2.67
N ASP A 63 21.64 -9.15 2.38
CA ASP A 63 21.89 -8.14 3.39
C ASP A 63 20.71 -7.96 4.34
N MET A 64 21.04 -7.58 5.58
CA MET A 64 20.08 -6.99 6.49
C MET A 64 20.13 -5.47 6.37
N ILE A 65 19.13 -4.89 5.72
CA ILE A 65 19.02 -3.43 5.58
C ILE A 65 18.18 -2.85 6.70
N SER A 66 18.54 -1.62 7.09
CA SER A 66 17.75 -0.80 7.99
C SER A 66 17.13 0.36 7.20
N GLY A 67 15.93 0.76 7.60
CA GLY A 67 15.21 1.86 7.00
C GLY A 67 14.41 2.65 8.02
N THR A 68 13.87 3.78 7.59
CA THR A 68 12.97 4.59 8.41
C THR A 68 11.62 4.76 7.74
N ILE A 69 10.58 4.89 8.55
CA ILE A 69 9.22 5.21 8.11
C ILE A 69 8.87 6.60 8.64
N LYS A 70 8.51 7.50 7.74
CA LYS A 70 7.95 8.81 8.04
C LYS A 70 6.48 8.84 7.63
N LYS A 71 5.62 9.31 8.53
CA LYS A 71 4.19 9.51 8.28
C LYS A 71 3.86 10.99 8.27
N GLU A 72 3.11 11.42 7.26
CA GLU A 72 2.64 12.80 7.11
C GLU A 72 1.11 12.75 6.98
N PRO A 73 0.37 12.82 8.10
CA PRO A 73 -1.10 12.80 8.08
C PRO A 73 -1.66 14.05 7.40
N LYS A 74 -2.79 13.89 6.70
CA LYS A 74 -3.59 15.01 6.18
C LYS A 74 -4.52 15.55 7.27
N GLY A 75 -5.00 16.77 7.10
CA GLY A 75 -6.01 17.39 7.96
C GLY A 75 -5.82 18.90 8.07
N GLU A 76 -6.90 19.63 8.28
CA GLU A 76 -6.88 21.09 8.46
C GLU A 76 -6.80 21.49 9.93
N ASN A 77 -7.26 20.61 10.82
CA ASN A 77 -7.26 20.82 12.26
C ASN A 77 -6.59 19.65 13.00
N LYS A 78 -6.33 19.87 14.30
CA LYS A 78 -5.65 18.90 15.16
C LYS A 78 -6.38 17.56 15.24
N SER A 79 -7.72 17.56 15.32
CA SER A 79 -8.51 16.33 15.42
C SER A 79 -8.38 15.48 14.16
N ASP A 80 -8.45 16.10 12.98
CA ASP A 80 -8.30 15.39 11.70
C ASP A 80 -6.90 14.80 11.57
N ILE A 81 -5.88 15.58 11.94
CA ILE A 81 -4.47 15.16 11.92
C ILE A 81 -4.26 13.94 12.84
N GLU A 82 -4.80 13.96 14.06
CA GLU A 82 -4.68 12.86 15.02
C GLU A 82 -5.42 11.60 14.56
N ALA A 83 -6.64 11.75 14.02
CA ALA A 83 -7.40 10.65 13.46
C ALA A 83 -6.68 10.01 12.26
N ASN A 84 -6.18 10.84 11.35
CA ASN A 84 -5.44 10.36 10.19
C ASN A 84 -4.09 9.74 10.57
N MET A 85 -3.37 10.30 11.54
CA MET A 85 -2.15 9.66 12.06
C MET A 85 -2.46 8.27 12.62
N SER A 86 -3.53 8.15 13.42
CA SER A 86 -3.98 6.86 13.98
C SER A 86 -4.36 5.86 12.89
N MET A 87 -4.80 6.32 11.72
CA MET A 87 -5.05 5.45 10.56
C MET A 87 -3.75 5.07 9.84
N LEU A 88 -2.81 6.01 9.69
CA LEU A 88 -1.50 5.73 9.11
C LEU A 88 -0.71 4.69 9.93
N ASP A 89 -0.82 4.73 11.26
CA ASP A 89 -0.16 3.77 12.17
C ASP A 89 -0.63 2.32 11.97
N LYS A 90 -1.82 2.12 11.39
CA LYS A 90 -2.38 0.78 11.13
C LYS A 90 -1.90 0.17 9.82
N TYR A 91 -1.26 0.94 8.95
CA TYR A 91 -0.64 0.37 7.76
C TYR A 91 0.60 -0.43 8.15
N SER A 92 1.00 -1.35 7.29
CA SER A 92 2.26 -2.06 7.44
C SER A 92 3.02 -2.12 6.12
N VAL A 93 4.35 -2.13 6.24
CA VAL A 93 5.28 -2.29 5.13
C VAL A 93 5.80 -3.71 5.16
N GLU A 94 5.65 -4.41 4.05
CA GLU A 94 6.17 -5.76 3.85
C GLU A 94 7.29 -5.74 2.82
N ILE A 95 8.39 -6.44 3.14
CA ILE A 95 9.44 -6.79 2.20
C ILE A 95 9.77 -8.26 2.41
N ASN A 96 9.78 -9.06 1.34
CA ASN A 96 10.16 -10.47 1.39
C ASN A 96 9.39 -11.26 2.48
N ASN A 97 8.06 -11.11 2.51
CA ASN A 97 7.14 -11.70 3.50
C ASN A 97 7.40 -11.30 4.96
N THR A 98 8.31 -10.37 5.23
CA THR A 98 8.51 -9.79 6.55
C THR A 98 7.73 -8.50 6.64
N THR A 99 6.75 -8.45 7.56
CA THR A 99 5.86 -7.30 7.75
C THR A 99 6.29 -6.47 8.95
N ARG A 100 6.26 -5.14 8.83
CA ARG A 100 6.50 -4.18 9.91
C ARG A 100 5.41 -3.12 9.92
N VAL A 101 4.85 -2.84 11.08
CA VAL A 101 3.81 -1.79 11.20
C VAL A 101 4.42 -0.41 10.99
N ALA A 102 3.67 0.51 10.39
CA ALA A 102 4.16 1.86 10.11
C ALA A 102 4.39 2.69 11.38
N SER A 103 3.87 2.25 12.53
CA SER A 103 4.22 2.80 13.85
C SER A 103 5.68 2.55 14.23
N ASP A 104 6.31 1.51 13.67
CA ASP A 104 7.72 1.20 13.88
C ASP A 104 8.55 2.11 12.97
N ASN A 105 8.78 3.35 13.41
CA ASN A 105 9.49 4.37 12.62
C ASN A 105 10.89 3.92 12.15
N ASN A 106 11.46 2.86 12.75
CA ASN A 106 12.70 2.22 12.30
C ASN A 106 12.41 0.74 12.00
N ILE A 107 12.79 0.29 10.81
CA ILE A 107 12.51 -1.06 10.32
C ILE A 107 13.79 -1.75 9.88
N LYS A 108 13.80 -3.08 9.98
CA LYS A 108 14.87 -3.94 9.49
C LYS A 108 14.29 -5.06 8.66
N PHE A 109 14.89 -5.30 7.50
CA PHE A 109 14.49 -6.37 6.58
C PHE A 109 15.69 -7.14 6.07
N THR A 110 15.49 -8.42 5.78
CA THR A 110 16.49 -9.26 5.13
C THR A 110 16.15 -9.37 3.65
N ILE A 111 17.11 -8.99 2.80
CA ILE A 111 16.99 -9.04 1.36
C ILE A 111 17.22 -10.49 0.92
N PRO A 112 16.37 -11.04 0.03
CA PRO A 112 16.51 -12.42 -0.38
C PRO A 112 17.85 -12.63 -1.12
N LYS A 113 18.57 -13.70 -0.75
CA LYS A 113 19.84 -14.10 -1.38
C LYS A 113 19.71 -14.44 -2.87
N SER A 114 18.50 -14.76 -3.32
CA SER A 114 18.20 -15.08 -4.71
C SER A 114 16.79 -14.60 -5.04
N SER A 115 16.69 -13.62 -5.94
CA SER A 115 15.46 -13.36 -6.70
C SER A 115 15.80 -13.42 -8.18
N THR A 116 14.81 -13.76 -8.99
CA THR A 116 14.97 -13.67 -10.44
C THR A 116 15.10 -12.19 -10.82
N GLY A 117 16.28 -11.77 -11.26
CA GLY A 117 16.53 -10.42 -11.77
C GLY A 117 16.92 -9.35 -10.74
N GLY A 118 17.26 -9.72 -9.50
CA GLY A 118 17.73 -8.74 -8.50
C GLY A 118 16.64 -7.76 -8.06
N VAL A 119 15.40 -8.24 -7.95
CA VAL A 119 14.24 -7.42 -7.58
C VAL A 119 13.48 -8.07 -6.43
N THR A 120 13.19 -7.27 -5.40
CA THR A 120 12.20 -7.60 -4.37
C THR A 120 11.10 -6.55 -4.39
N TYR A 121 9.99 -6.82 -3.70
CA TYR A 121 8.88 -5.89 -3.64
C TYR A 121 8.73 -5.33 -2.23
N MET A 122 8.51 -4.02 -2.17
CA MET A 122 7.97 -3.37 -1.00
C MET A 122 6.46 -3.24 -1.19
N ILE A 123 5.71 -3.78 -0.25
CA ILE A 123 4.25 -3.78 -0.29
C ILE A 123 3.76 -2.97 0.90
N LEU A 124 2.91 -1.97 0.65
CA LEU A 124 2.12 -1.34 1.69
C LEU A 124 0.83 -2.14 1.86
N ARG A 125 0.57 -2.60 3.08
CA ARG A 125 -0.67 -3.28 3.45
C ARG A 125 -1.55 -2.37 4.30
N SER A 126 -2.85 -2.48 4.08
CA SER A 126 -3.87 -1.83 4.90
C SER A 126 -3.99 -2.49 6.29
N ALA A 127 -4.82 -1.91 7.15
CA ALA A 127 -5.13 -2.47 8.47
C ALA A 127 -5.79 -3.86 8.42
N SER A 128 -6.46 -4.22 7.32
CA SER A 128 -7.04 -5.56 7.10
C SER A 128 -6.01 -6.58 6.61
N GLY A 129 -4.78 -6.15 6.29
CA GLY A 129 -3.74 -6.99 5.70
C GLY A 129 -3.79 -7.06 4.17
N ASP A 130 -4.77 -6.42 3.55
CA ASP A 130 -4.87 -6.35 2.09
C ASP A 130 -3.72 -5.53 1.51
N GLU A 131 -3.23 -5.94 0.33
CA GLU A 131 -2.27 -5.13 -0.42
C GLU A 131 -2.94 -3.81 -0.84
N TRP A 132 -2.45 -2.71 -0.26
CA TRP A 132 -2.86 -1.37 -0.64
C TRP A 132 -2.10 -0.92 -1.89
N ALA A 133 -0.79 -1.15 -1.90
CA ALA A 133 0.08 -0.70 -2.97
C ALA A 133 1.41 -1.49 -2.96
N ARG A 134 2.12 -1.50 -4.10
CA ARG A 134 3.44 -2.12 -4.22
C ARG A 134 4.41 -1.25 -4.98
N ASN A 135 5.69 -1.37 -4.63
CA ASN A 135 6.82 -0.87 -5.39
C ASN A 135 7.90 -1.96 -5.55
N TYR A 136 8.74 -1.84 -6.57
CA TYR A 136 9.93 -2.69 -6.69
C TYR A 136 11.14 -2.03 -6.02
N ILE A 137 12.01 -2.86 -5.46
CA ILE A 137 13.34 -2.52 -4.96
C ILE A 137 14.32 -3.35 -5.75
N THR A 138 15.28 -2.70 -6.39
CA THR A 138 16.39 -3.35 -7.07
C THR A 138 17.53 -3.59 -6.09
N TYR A 139 18.22 -4.71 -6.25
CA TYR A 139 19.41 -5.06 -5.48
C TYR A 139 20.38 -5.86 -6.36
N GLN A 140 21.67 -5.80 -6.02
CA GLN A 140 22.76 -6.47 -6.75
C GLN A 140 23.06 -7.86 -6.16
#